data_AF-A0A4S4KV63-F1
#
_entry.id   AF-A0A4S4KV63-F1
#
_cell.length_a   1.000
_cell.length_b   1.000
_cell.length_c   1.000
_cell.angle_alpha   90.00
_cell.angle_beta   90.00
_cell.angle_gamma   90.00
#
_symmetry.space_group_name_H-M   'P 1'
#
loop_
_entity.id
_entity.type
_entity.pdbx_description
1 polymer ?
#
loop_
_entity_poly.entity_id
_entity_poly.type
_entity_poly.pdbx_seq_one_letter_code
_entity_poly.pdbx_strand_id
1 'polypeptide(L)'
;MPWVNPMNWLYRDPAPPAFGKDKFVPEDEASLFSKLVFNWLSPLLSVGASRPLQKDDLWTLPPQRQTSALADLIETNFYSRVPPENRPARLRGLHTGSGNASSGSKVNVNGKEKDKDTEKDVIPELGDAKTNRSKGSCMPACLRRKNWVQGRKPPNSNKYTKRPLVNAVHAAFFWSWWAAGAMKLCADTLNTTTPLVTKLLLAWLTESFVSANSGGPTPRGLGYGFGLGVALFVMQDDEPFHDDIPYPFNSDDGKRPKRPYGSVIWISPIQIIIGIALLIDNLGYSALVLLLGFPFQFILVRVMFKARLSGVQITDRRVRLTTEVLQGIRLIKFYAWEAFYAHQIGCLREKEVATIGRTAVARAGLISVVTVIPIVASVLSFITYALSGHDLNPAIIFSSLQYFNIIRAPLMFFPLIMSAVSDAIVALGRIGVFLSAEELEEPYVIDSSPENKWAVRAEGSFTWETVGRLEGNKFGIEKPPHGAGGGGGKGRRSGADGEKGKRGARGKVKDEVTG
;
A
#
# COMPACT_ATOMS: atom_id res chain seq x y z
N MET A 1 46.50 -21.98 36.66
CA MET A 1 46.16 -20.96 35.63
C MET A 1 45.19 -21.61 34.64
N PRO A 2 44.03 -21.02 34.35
CA PRO A 2 43.15 -21.54 33.29
C PRO A 2 43.83 -21.39 31.93
N TRP A 3 43.65 -22.36 31.05
CA TRP A 3 44.10 -22.28 29.66
C TRP A 3 43.32 -21.17 28.93
N VAL A 4 43.98 -20.05 28.62
CA VAL A 4 43.43 -19.05 27.71
C VAL A 4 43.60 -19.57 26.29
N ASN A 5 42.49 -20.00 25.69
CA ASN A 5 42.48 -20.55 24.34
C ASN A 5 42.86 -19.43 23.33
N PRO A 6 43.92 -19.56 22.51
CA PRO A 6 44.40 -18.48 21.65
C PRO A 6 43.40 -18.05 20.54
N MET A 7 42.31 -18.80 20.35
CA MET A 7 41.22 -18.47 19.42
C MET A 7 40.11 -17.58 20.02
N ASN A 8 40.31 -16.99 21.22
CA ASN A 8 39.27 -16.30 21.99
C ASN A 8 38.65 -15.04 21.33
N TRP A 9 39.17 -14.58 20.18
CA TRP A 9 38.67 -13.39 19.49
C TRP A 9 37.38 -13.64 18.67
N LEU A 10 37.04 -14.90 18.37
CA LEU A 10 35.77 -15.26 17.72
C LEU A 10 34.61 -15.46 18.71
N TYR A 11 34.91 -15.74 19.99
CA TYR A 11 33.88 -15.97 21.00
C TYR A 11 33.46 -14.63 21.60
N ARG A 12 32.32 -14.08 21.14
CA ARG A 12 31.67 -12.95 21.81
C ARG A 12 30.89 -13.48 23.01
N ASP A 13 31.13 -12.91 24.18
CA ASP A 13 30.29 -13.17 25.35
C ASP A 13 28.81 -12.86 25.01
N PRO A 14 27.87 -13.70 25.48
CA PRO A 14 26.45 -13.53 25.14
C PRO A 14 25.92 -12.22 25.70
N ALA A 15 25.39 -11.36 24.83
CA ALA A 15 24.83 -10.07 25.24
C ALA A 15 23.66 -10.27 26.22
N PRO A 16 23.46 -9.36 27.20
CA PRO A 16 22.43 -9.53 28.23
C PRO A 16 21.02 -9.67 27.64
N PRO A 17 20.11 -10.40 28.32
CA PRO A 17 18.70 -10.47 27.93
C PRO A 17 18.02 -9.09 27.99
N ALA A 18 16.95 -8.93 27.20
CA ALA A 18 16.11 -7.73 27.17
C ALA A 18 16.83 -6.44 26.71
N PHE A 19 17.62 -6.52 25.63
CA PHE A 19 18.39 -5.39 25.11
C PHE A 19 17.55 -4.15 24.74
N GLY A 20 16.37 -4.37 24.13
CA GLY A 20 15.50 -3.33 23.59
C GLY A 20 14.34 -2.92 24.51
N LYS A 21 14.18 -3.62 25.64
CA LYS A 21 13.10 -3.38 26.60
C LYS A 21 13.10 -1.93 27.11
N ASP A 22 11.90 -1.34 27.14
CA ASP A 22 11.61 0.04 27.54
C ASP A 22 12.36 1.12 26.75
N LYS A 23 12.97 0.77 25.60
CA LYS A 23 13.64 1.69 24.68
C LYS A 23 12.84 1.86 23.39
N PHE A 24 12.75 3.09 22.92
CA PHE A 24 12.22 3.38 21.58
C PHE A 24 13.26 3.09 20.49
N VAL A 25 12.81 3.00 19.25
CA VAL A 25 13.70 2.87 18.08
C VAL A 25 14.65 4.08 18.02
N PRO A 26 15.99 3.89 18.04
CA PRO A 26 16.94 5.00 18.09
C PRO A 26 17.09 5.76 16.75
N GLU A 27 16.40 5.31 15.70
CA GLU A 27 16.31 5.97 14.39
C GLU A 27 15.92 7.45 14.53
N ASP A 28 14.88 7.80 15.29
CA ASP A 28 14.42 9.20 15.36
C ASP A 28 15.49 10.13 16.02
N GLU A 29 16.25 9.63 16.99
CA GLU A 29 17.33 10.34 17.71
C GLU A 29 18.69 10.31 16.98
N ALA A 30 18.86 9.43 16.00
CA ALA A 30 20.12 9.24 15.29
C ALA A 30 20.51 10.47 14.44
N SER A 31 21.82 10.76 14.41
CA SER A 31 22.40 11.75 13.50
C SER A 31 22.20 11.34 12.03
N LEU A 32 22.19 12.32 11.11
CA LEU A 32 21.98 12.08 9.68
C LEU A 32 22.97 11.04 9.09
N PHE A 33 24.23 11.09 9.50
CA PHE A 33 25.23 10.10 9.09
C PHE A 33 24.94 8.69 9.66
N SER A 34 24.45 8.60 10.90
CA SER A 34 24.06 7.32 11.50
C SER A 34 22.82 6.73 10.83
N LYS A 35 21.89 7.56 10.35
CA LYS A 35 20.74 7.16 9.52
C LYS A 35 21.20 6.60 8.18
N LEU A 36 22.00 7.38 7.44
CA LEU A 36 22.52 7.03 6.12
C LEU A 36 23.30 5.70 6.12
N VAL A 37 24.17 5.48 7.10
CA VAL A 37 25.00 4.25 7.20
C VAL A 37 24.32 3.14 8.04
N PHE A 38 23.04 3.33 8.42
CA PHE A 38 22.30 2.43 9.33
C PHE A 38 23.03 2.06 10.64
N ASN A 39 23.97 2.90 11.09
CA ASN A 39 24.83 2.56 12.23
C ASN A 39 24.06 2.47 13.56
N TRP A 40 22.86 3.06 13.63
CA TRP A 40 21.91 2.89 14.74
C TRP A 40 21.39 1.44 14.87
N LEU A 41 21.44 0.64 13.81
CA LEU A 41 21.04 -0.77 13.78
C LEU A 41 22.16 -1.73 14.24
N SER A 42 23.44 -1.31 14.11
CA SER A 42 24.63 -2.08 14.50
C SER A 42 24.55 -2.73 15.90
N PRO A 43 24.03 -2.07 16.96
CA PRO A 43 23.91 -2.69 18.28
C PRO A 43 22.99 -3.92 18.29
N LEU A 44 21.83 -3.86 17.61
CA LEU A 44 20.88 -4.97 17.55
C LEU A 44 21.44 -6.14 16.74
N LEU A 45 22.13 -5.86 15.63
CA LEU A 45 22.84 -6.88 14.84
C LEU A 45 23.94 -7.56 15.66
N SER A 46 24.65 -6.81 16.51
CA SER A 46 25.65 -7.36 17.43
C SER A 46 25.04 -8.32 18.46
N VAL A 47 23.87 -7.98 19.02
CA VAL A 47 23.12 -8.87 19.93
C VAL A 47 22.69 -10.15 19.19
N GLY A 48 22.09 -10.02 18.01
CA GLY A 48 21.66 -11.15 17.18
C GLY A 48 22.79 -12.06 16.70
N ALA A 49 24.01 -11.53 16.55
CA ALA A 49 25.22 -12.31 16.29
C ALA A 49 25.74 -13.06 17.53
N SER A 50 25.46 -12.57 18.75
CA SER A 50 25.88 -13.22 20.00
C SER A 50 24.90 -14.30 20.47
N ARG A 51 23.59 -14.11 20.27
CA ARG A 51 22.54 -15.07 20.64
C ARG A 51 21.26 -14.85 19.81
N PRO A 52 20.37 -15.85 19.71
CA PRO A 52 19.04 -15.67 19.11
C PRO A 52 18.27 -14.51 19.78
N LEU A 53 17.71 -13.63 18.95
CA LEU A 53 16.90 -12.49 19.40
C LEU A 53 15.59 -12.97 20.04
N GLN A 54 15.26 -12.39 21.18
CA GLN A 54 13.98 -12.58 21.87
C GLN A 54 13.08 -11.35 21.69
N LYS A 55 11.79 -11.48 22.02
CA LYS A 55 10.82 -10.38 21.93
C LYS A 55 11.29 -9.12 22.68
N ASP A 56 11.88 -9.30 23.85
CA ASP A 56 12.32 -8.19 24.73
C ASP A 56 13.63 -7.53 24.27
N ASP A 57 14.28 -8.06 23.21
CA ASP A 57 15.44 -7.44 22.57
C ASP A 57 15.05 -6.43 21.49
N LEU A 58 13.79 -6.45 21.05
CA LEU A 58 13.27 -5.55 20.04
C LEU A 58 12.89 -4.20 20.64
N TRP A 59 13.15 -3.13 19.89
CA TRP A 59 12.76 -1.77 20.27
C TRP A 59 11.24 -1.55 20.17
N THR A 60 10.73 -0.66 21.01
CA THR A 60 9.32 -0.23 20.96
C THR A 60 9.14 0.85 19.89
N LEU A 61 8.07 0.75 19.10
CA LEU A 61 7.73 1.76 18.09
C LEU A 61 7.36 3.11 18.73
N PRO A 62 7.85 4.24 18.17
CA PRO A 62 7.49 5.58 18.66
C PRO A 62 5.98 5.84 18.48
N PRO A 63 5.34 6.64 19.35
CA PRO A 63 3.88 6.75 19.42
C PRO A 63 3.22 7.22 18.12
N GLN A 64 3.92 7.96 17.26
CA GLN A 64 3.44 8.41 15.95
C GLN A 64 3.37 7.30 14.90
N ARG A 65 4.12 6.20 15.08
CA ARG A 65 4.14 5.02 14.20
C ARG A 65 3.31 3.86 14.78
N GLN A 66 2.64 4.05 15.92
CA GLN A 66 1.77 3.03 16.53
C GLN A 66 0.42 2.94 15.81
N THR A 67 -0.19 1.74 15.84
CA THR A 67 -1.44 1.44 15.14
C THR A 67 -2.60 2.33 15.56
N SER A 68 -2.67 2.75 16.83
CA SER A 68 -3.68 3.69 17.34
C SER A 68 -3.63 5.04 16.61
N ALA A 69 -2.48 5.72 16.67
CA ALA A 69 -2.28 7.01 16.01
C ALA A 69 -2.50 6.94 14.49
N LEU A 70 -2.10 5.84 13.84
CA LEU A 70 -2.31 5.61 12.42
C LEU A 70 -3.79 5.38 12.09
N ALA A 71 -4.50 4.59 12.90
CA ALA A 71 -5.93 4.31 12.75
C ALA A 71 -6.75 5.59 12.94
N ASP A 72 -6.53 6.35 14.02
CA ASP A 72 -7.23 7.61 14.30
C ASP A 72 -7.06 8.61 13.13
N LEU A 73 -5.84 8.70 12.57
CA LEU A 73 -5.53 9.56 11.43
C LEU A 73 -6.27 9.14 10.16
N ILE A 74 -6.29 7.85 9.84
CA ILE A 74 -6.97 7.31 8.66
C ILE A 74 -8.49 7.41 8.84
N GLU A 75 -9.01 7.07 10.02
CA GLU A 75 -10.42 7.12 10.39
C GLU A 75 -10.98 8.55 10.25
N THR A 76 -10.31 9.53 10.89
CA THR A 76 -10.69 10.94 10.82
C THR A 76 -10.69 11.44 9.36
N ASN A 77 -9.71 11.00 8.56
CA ASN A 77 -9.68 11.31 7.13
C ASN A 77 -10.75 10.57 6.32
N PHE A 78 -11.13 9.37 6.70
CA PHE A 78 -12.14 8.57 6.00
C PHE A 78 -13.54 9.13 6.25
N TYR A 79 -13.99 9.21 7.51
CA TYR A 79 -15.36 9.62 7.82
C TYR A 79 -15.65 11.09 7.51
N SER A 80 -14.64 11.97 7.51
CA SER A 80 -14.80 13.35 6.99
C SER A 80 -15.11 13.43 5.49
N ARG A 81 -14.94 12.34 4.73
CA ARG A 81 -15.24 12.20 3.29
C ARG A 81 -16.47 11.33 2.99
N VAL A 82 -17.04 10.69 4.01
CA VAL A 82 -18.25 9.84 3.94
C VAL A 82 -19.49 10.67 4.33
N PRO A 83 -20.67 10.44 3.72
CA PRO A 83 -21.93 11.06 4.15
C PRO A 83 -22.22 10.81 5.64
N PRO A 84 -22.90 11.74 6.35
CA PRO A 84 -23.15 11.59 7.79
C PRO A 84 -23.98 10.36 8.16
N GLU A 85 -24.85 9.90 7.25
CA GLU A 85 -25.67 8.69 7.40
C GLU A 85 -24.81 7.43 7.57
N ASN A 86 -23.78 7.26 6.75
CA ASN A 86 -22.89 6.09 6.74
C ASN A 86 -21.68 6.23 7.69
N ARG A 87 -21.79 7.07 8.74
CA ARG A 87 -20.76 7.19 9.78
C ARG A 87 -21.13 6.35 11.00
N PRO A 88 -20.14 5.82 11.74
CA PRO A 88 -20.41 5.11 12.98
C PRO A 88 -21.15 6.00 13.98
N ALA A 89 -22.00 5.40 14.82
CA ALA A 89 -22.92 6.12 15.71
C ALA A 89 -22.19 7.19 16.56
N ARG A 90 -21.05 6.82 17.15
CA ARG A 90 -20.12 7.69 17.90
C ARG A 90 -19.68 8.97 17.18
N LEU A 91 -19.72 9.01 15.84
CA LEU A 91 -19.36 10.18 15.02
C LEU A 91 -20.57 10.93 14.44
N ARG A 92 -21.80 10.40 14.59
CA ARG A 92 -23.04 11.07 14.12
C ARG A 92 -23.48 12.20 15.07
N GLY A 93 -23.27 12.05 16.38
CA GLY A 93 -23.78 12.95 17.44
C GLY A 93 -23.23 14.38 17.49
N LEU A 94 -22.24 14.74 16.67
CA LEU A 94 -21.58 16.07 16.71
C LEU A 94 -22.28 17.17 15.88
N HIS A 95 -23.39 16.88 15.21
CA HIS A 95 -24.09 17.85 14.35
C HIS A 95 -25.55 18.16 14.70
N THR A 96 -26.15 17.43 15.65
CA THR A 96 -27.53 17.67 16.15
C THR A 96 -27.52 18.63 17.35
N GLY A 97 -27.08 19.87 17.13
CA GLY A 97 -26.90 20.86 18.19
C GLY A 97 -26.92 22.33 17.75
N SER A 98 -27.48 22.63 16.57
CA SER A 98 -27.70 24.01 16.12
C SER A 98 -28.95 24.11 15.25
N GLY A 99 -30.08 24.33 15.92
CA GLY A 99 -31.41 24.45 15.34
C GLY A 99 -32.45 24.55 16.45
N ASN A 100 -33.34 25.53 16.35
CA ASN A 100 -34.48 25.79 17.27
C ASN A 100 -34.14 26.28 18.69
N ALA A 101 -33.33 27.34 18.78
CA ALA A 101 -33.47 28.31 19.86
C ALA A 101 -34.63 29.27 19.56
N SER A 102 -35.89 28.80 19.67
CA SER A 102 -37.07 29.68 19.60
C SER A 102 -38.36 29.03 20.14
N SER A 103 -38.47 28.92 21.46
CA SER A 103 -39.77 29.08 22.14
C SER A 103 -39.51 29.59 23.54
N GLY A 104 -40.19 30.67 23.92
CA GLY A 104 -39.88 31.40 25.14
C GLY A 104 -40.55 30.81 26.37
N SER A 105 -39.81 30.75 27.47
CA SER A 105 -40.41 30.91 28.80
C SER A 105 -39.53 31.85 29.61
N LYS A 106 -40.01 33.10 29.78
CA LYS A 106 -39.38 34.08 30.67
C LYS A 106 -39.75 33.73 32.10
N VAL A 107 -38.85 33.11 32.85
CA VAL A 107 -38.92 33.11 34.31
C VAL A 107 -37.98 34.18 34.82
N ASN A 108 -38.57 35.19 35.46
CA ASN A 108 -37.88 36.35 35.98
C ASN A 108 -37.33 36.03 37.37
N VAL A 109 -36.01 36.08 37.58
CA VAL A 109 -35.41 35.83 38.90
C VAL A 109 -34.86 37.13 39.45
N ASN A 110 -35.54 37.66 40.47
CA ASN A 110 -35.05 38.74 41.29
C ASN A 110 -35.51 38.47 42.73
N GLY A 111 -34.58 38.12 43.62
CA GLY A 111 -34.85 37.75 45.01
C GLY A 111 -33.56 37.38 45.74
N LYS A 112 -33.31 38.01 46.89
CA LYS A 112 -32.13 37.79 47.74
C LYS A 112 -32.54 37.05 49.02
N GLU A 113 -31.74 36.08 49.46
CA GLU A 113 -31.39 35.74 50.85
C GLU A 113 -30.40 34.55 50.78
N LYS A 114 -29.23 34.48 51.43
CA LYS A 114 -28.72 34.75 52.79
C LYS A 114 -28.89 33.60 53.82
N ASP A 115 -27.75 32.94 54.05
CA ASP A 115 -27.18 32.58 55.36
C ASP A 115 -27.80 31.49 56.26
N LYS A 116 -26.98 30.43 56.48
CA LYS A 116 -26.49 29.85 57.77
C LYS A 116 -26.96 28.47 58.28
N ASP A 117 -25.91 27.70 58.65
CA ASP A 117 -25.71 26.78 59.80
C ASP A 117 -26.72 25.59 59.99
N THR A 118 -26.42 24.39 60.51
CA THR A 118 -25.41 23.82 61.45
C THR A 118 -25.48 22.28 61.27
N GLU A 119 -24.40 21.49 61.10
CA GLU A 119 -23.49 20.89 62.10
C GLU A 119 -23.85 19.49 62.66
N LYS A 120 -22.80 18.64 62.73
CA LYS A 120 -22.60 17.37 63.52
C LYS A 120 -23.24 16.06 63.02
N ASP A 121 -22.70 14.85 63.30
CA ASP A 121 -21.40 14.39 63.87
C ASP A 121 -21.12 12.91 63.47
N VAL A 122 -19.94 12.35 63.83
CA VAL A 122 -19.65 10.91 64.10
C VAL A 122 -19.73 9.89 62.92
N ILE A 123 -18.99 8.76 62.82
CA ILE A 123 -17.61 8.27 63.16
C ILE A 123 -17.54 6.80 62.62
N PRO A 124 -16.39 6.09 62.35
CA PRO A 124 -14.96 6.39 62.41
C PRO A 124 -14.23 6.16 61.03
N GLU A 125 -12.99 5.65 61.02
CA GLU A 125 -12.16 5.24 59.87
C GLU A 125 -11.64 3.79 59.98
N LEU A 126 -11.04 3.27 58.89
CA LEU A 126 -9.79 2.49 58.98
C LEU A 126 -8.87 2.86 57.79
N GLY A 127 -7.62 3.28 58.06
CA GLY A 127 -6.61 3.62 57.04
C GLY A 127 -5.94 2.39 56.39
N ASP A 128 -4.85 2.51 55.62
CA ASP A 128 -4.03 3.68 55.27
C ASP A 128 -3.13 3.30 54.07
N ALA A 129 -2.95 4.16 53.05
CA ALA A 129 -1.92 3.96 52.01
C ALA A 129 -1.67 5.24 51.17
N LYS A 130 -0.82 6.15 51.67
CA LYS A 130 -0.39 7.35 50.94
C LYS A 130 0.73 7.04 49.94
N THR A 131 0.62 7.55 48.71
CA THR A 131 1.82 7.98 47.93
C THR A 131 1.51 9.23 47.10
N ASN A 132 2.43 10.19 47.16
CA ASN A 132 2.21 11.56 46.69
C ASN A 132 2.30 11.71 45.16
N ARG A 133 1.37 12.48 44.58
CA ARG A 133 1.52 13.06 43.24
C ARG A 133 2.26 14.39 43.34
N SER A 134 3.56 14.41 43.07
CA SER A 134 4.34 15.64 42.98
C SER A 134 3.94 16.45 41.74
N LYS A 135 3.81 17.77 41.91
CA LYS A 135 3.62 18.71 40.80
C LYS A 135 4.98 19.17 40.26
N GLY A 136 5.14 19.13 38.94
CA GLY A 136 6.12 19.93 38.19
C GLY A 136 7.45 19.26 37.85
N SER A 137 7.71 19.01 36.57
CA SER A 137 8.43 19.98 35.73
C SER A 137 8.63 19.49 34.27
N CYS A 138 8.90 20.45 33.37
CA CYS A 138 9.59 20.31 32.09
C CYS A 138 9.08 19.27 31.05
N MET A 139 8.20 19.72 30.14
CA MET A 139 8.08 19.10 28.81
C MET A 139 9.31 19.45 27.94
N PRO A 140 9.83 18.52 27.11
CA PRO A 140 10.95 18.79 26.20
C PRO A 140 10.54 19.66 25.00
N ALA A 141 11.51 20.41 24.46
CA ALA A 141 11.31 21.52 23.53
C ALA A 141 10.88 21.16 22.08
N CYS A 142 10.58 19.89 21.79
CA CYS A 142 10.18 19.44 20.44
C CYS A 142 8.69 19.67 20.12
N LEU A 143 7.84 19.96 21.11
CA LEU A 143 6.40 20.27 20.94
C LEU A 143 6.09 21.65 20.31
N ARG A 144 7.08 22.28 19.66
CA ARG A 144 6.96 23.59 19.01
C ARG A 144 6.69 23.48 17.49
N ARG A 145 5.71 22.67 17.09
CA ARG A 145 5.10 22.74 15.75
C ARG A 145 3.63 23.13 15.87
N LYS A 146 3.39 24.45 15.95
CA LYS A 146 2.05 25.04 16.08
C LYS A 146 1.17 24.72 14.86
N ASN A 147 -0.09 24.42 15.14
CA ASN A 147 -1.28 24.60 14.30
C ASN A 147 -1.24 24.07 12.85
N TRP A 148 -1.73 22.84 12.66
CA TRP A 148 -2.35 22.41 11.39
C TRP A 148 -3.75 21.78 11.55
N VAL A 149 -4.31 21.80 12.77
CA VAL A 149 -5.64 21.23 13.09
C VAL A 149 -6.56 22.30 13.70
N GLN A 150 -6.88 23.33 12.93
CA GLN A 150 -7.97 24.27 13.24
C GLN A 150 -8.76 24.61 11.96
N GLY A 151 -10.07 24.37 12.00
CA GLY A 151 -11.06 25.05 11.15
C GLY A 151 -10.98 24.87 9.63
N ARG A 152 -11.18 23.65 9.09
CA ARG A 152 -11.71 23.52 7.72
C ARG A 152 -13.25 23.59 7.78
N LYS A 153 -13.83 24.60 7.12
CA LYS A 153 -15.30 24.75 6.97
C LYS A 153 -15.93 23.47 6.41
N PRO A 154 -17.17 23.11 6.83
CA PRO A 154 -17.83 21.90 6.35
C PRO A 154 -17.94 21.90 4.81
N PRO A 155 -17.80 20.73 4.18
CA PRO A 155 -17.81 20.61 2.72
C PRO A 155 -19.18 20.97 2.10
N ASN A 156 -19.19 21.94 1.17
CA ASN A 156 -20.31 22.25 0.27
C ASN A 156 -20.90 20.96 -0.37
N SER A 157 -22.21 20.91 -0.58
CA SER A 157 -23.05 19.70 -0.74
C SER A 157 -22.73 18.75 -1.92
N ASN A 158 -21.78 19.11 -2.78
CA ASN A 158 -21.39 18.34 -3.98
C ASN A 158 -20.05 17.58 -3.81
N LYS A 159 -19.73 17.09 -2.59
CA LYS A 159 -18.35 16.71 -2.19
C LYS A 159 -18.09 15.24 -1.82
N TYR A 160 -19.08 14.35 -1.88
CA TYR A 160 -18.84 12.93 -1.58
C TYR A 160 -18.12 12.25 -2.75
N THR A 161 -16.93 11.72 -2.49
CA THR A 161 -16.08 11.17 -3.56
C THR A 161 -16.37 9.69 -3.79
N LYS A 162 -16.39 9.25 -5.06
CA LYS A 162 -16.62 7.84 -5.46
C LYS A 162 -15.63 6.80 -4.86
N ARG A 163 -14.53 7.24 -4.22
CA ARG A 163 -13.53 6.40 -3.55
C ARG A 163 -13.02 7.09 -2.26
N PRO A 164 -13.81 7.10 -1.17
CA PRO A 164 -13.46 7.85 0.04
C PRO A 164 -12.19 7.33 0.71
N LEU A 165 -12.00 6.00 0.79
CA LEU A 165 -10.85 5.39 1.47
C LEU A 165 -9.51 5.65 0.75
N VAL A 166 -9.46 5.48 -0.58
CA VAL A 166 -8.24 5.76 -1.37
C VAL A 166 -7.78 7.20 -1.17
N ASN A 167 -8.72 8.15 -1.16
CA ASN A 167 -8.43 9.57 -0.96
C ASN A 167 -8.10 9.93 0.49
N ALA A 168 -8.61 9.16 1.48
CA ALA A 168 -8.25 9.31 2.88
C ALA A 168 -6.80 8.84 3.14
N VAL A 169 -6.45 7.65 2.66
CA VAL A 169 -5.08 7.09 2.74
C VAL A 169 -4.07 7.98 2.00
N HIS A 170 -4.38 8.42 0.78
CA HIS A 170 -3.50 9.34 0.04
C HIS A 170 -3.33 10.69 0.76
N ALA A 171 -4.36 11.22 1.42
CA ALA A 171 -4.24 12.47 2.16
C ALA A 171 -3.46 12.32 3.47
N ALA A 172 -3.60 11.20 4.18
CA ALA A 172 -2.83 10.91 5.39
C ALA A 172 -1.32 10.82 5.11
N PHE A 173 -0.94 10.24 3.97
CA PHE A 173 0.46 9.99 3.62
C PHE A 173 1.00 10.85 2.48
N PHE A 174 0.27 11.90 2.08
CA PHE A 174 0.57 12.74 0.92
C PHE A 174 2.04 13.20 0.90
N TRP A 175 2.50 13.80 1.99
CA TRP A 175 3.85 14.38 2.05
C TRP A 175 4.94 13.30 2.07
N SER A 176 4.76 12.21 2.82
CA SER A 176 5.70 11.07 2.83
C SER A 176 5.84 10.48 1.42
N TRP A 177 4.72 10.21 0.75
CA TRP A 177 4.71 9.58 -0.57
C TRP A 177 5.33 10.48 -1.66
N TRP A 178 4.97 11.77 -1.71
CA TRP A 178 5.53 12.69 -2.71
C TRP A 178 6.99 13.06 -2.43
N ALA A 179 7.39 13.25 -1.17
CA ALA A 179 8.78 13.52 -0.83
C ALA A 179 9.68 12.31 -1.15
N ALA A 180 9.24 11.09 -0.81
CA ALA A 180 9.97 9.87 -1.15
C ALA A 180 10.07 9.64 -2.65
N GLY A 181 8.98 9.87 -3.39
CA GLY A 181 9.01 9.78 -4.84
C GLY A 181 9.90 10.85 -5.49
N ALA A 182 9.95 12.07 -4.95
CA ALA A 182 10.85 13.12 -5.42
C ALA A 182 12.33 12.78 -5.15
N MET A 183 12.68 12.29 -3.96
CA MET A 183 14.06 11.86 -3.67
C MET A 183 14.46 10.66 -4.55
N LYS A 184 13.57 9.67 -4.73
CA LYS A 184 13.85 8.54 -5.62
C LYS A 184 13.95 8.96 -7.09
N LEU A 185 13.16 9.94 -7.56
CA LEU A 185 13.35 10.53 -8.88
C LEU A 185 14.75 11.15 -9.02
N CYS A 186 15.22 11.91 -8.03
CA CYS A 186 16.57 12.47 -8.04
C CYS A 186 17.65 11.37 -8.12
N ALA A 187 17.54 10.33 -7.29
CA ALA A 187 18.47 9.20 -7.29
C ALA A 187 18.45 8.42 -8.62
N ASP A 188 17.26 8.11 -9.15
CA ASP A 188 17.12 7.43 -10.44
C ASP A 188 17.61 8.31 -11.60
N THR A 189 17.48 9.63 -11.50
CA THR A 189 18.05 10.57 -12.48
C THR A 189 19.57 10.57 -12.42
N LEU A 190 20.17 10.67 -11.22
CA LEU A 190 21.63 10.57 -11.03
C LEU A 190 22.18 9.25 -11.59
N ASN A 191 21.57 8.12 -11.22
CA ASN A 191 21.92 6.81 -11.73
C ASN A 191 21.81 6.77 -13.27
N THR A 192 20.72 7.29 -13.85
CA THR A 192 20.52 7.37 -15.30
C THR A 192 21.55 8.28 -16.00
N THR A 193 22.09 9.30 -15.33
CA THR A 193 23.18 10.15 -15.86
C THR A 193 24.60 9.58 -15.68
N THR A 194 24.77 8.53 -14.87
CA THR A 194 26.07 7.86 -14.63
C THR A 194 26.86 7.57 -15.91
N PRO A 195 26.26 7.08 -17.02
CA PRO A 195 27.03 6.76 -18.23
C PRO A 195 27.63 7.98 -18.92
N LEU A 196 27.12 9.19 -18.68
CA LEU A 196 27.73 10.44 -19.17
C LEU A 196 29.06 10.71 -18.44
N VAL A 197 29.09 10.51 -17.12
CA VAL A 197 30.33 10.62 -16.33
C VAL A 197 31.29 9.49 -16.69
N THR A 198 30.79 8.27 -16.97
CA THR A 198 31.60 7.17 -17.50
C THR A 198 32.20 7.52 -18.87
N LYS A 199 31.44 8.13 -19.78
CA LYS A 199 31.91 8.59 -21.09
C LYS A 199 33.06 9.59 -20.95
N LEU A 200 32.94 10.56 -20.04
CA LEU A 200 34.01 11.52 -19.75
C LEU A 200 35.26 10.86 -19.15
N LEU A 201 35.09 9.90 -18.23
CA LEU A 201 36.21 9.16 -17.64
C LEU A 201 36.94 8.31 -18.68
N LEU A 202 36.21 7.61 -19.55
CA LEU A 202 36.79 6.80 -20.64
C LEU A 202 37.49 7.66 -21.69
N ALA A 203 36.94 8.85 -22.02
CA ALA A 203 37.59 9.80 -22.91
C ALA A 203 38.93 10.27 -22.33
N TRP A 204 38.94 10.69 -21.06
CA TRP A 204 40.17 11.10 -20.36
C TRP A 204 41.21 9.99 -20.22
N LEU A 205 40.79 8.75 -19.97
CA LEU A 205 41.67 7.57 -19.98
C LEU A 205 42.29 7.32 -21.36
N THR A 206 41.52 7.53 -22.43
CA THR A 206 42.00 7.36 -23.81
C THR A 206 42.99 8.48 -24.19
N GLU A 207 42.67 9.74 -23.88
CA GLU A 207 43.56 10.89 -24.10
C GLU A 207 44.89 10.75 -23.35
N SER A 208 44.85 10.35 -22.07
CA SER A 208 46.06 10.16 -21.27
C SER A 208 46.94 9.00 -21.76
N PHE A 209 46.34 7.90 -22.23
CA PHE A 209 47.07 6.80 -22.87
C PHE A 209 47.77 7.22 -24.17
N VAL A 210 47.06 7.96 -25.04
CA VAL A 210 47.63 8.48 -26.30
C VAL A 210 48.70 9.55 -26.05
N SER A 211 48.55 10.39 -25.03
CA SER A 211 49.58 11.35 -24.64
C SER A 211 50.86 10.64 -24.15
N ALA A 212 50.70 9.63 -23.28
CA ALA A 212 51.83 8.88 -22.72
C ALA A 212 52.61 8.06 -23.77
N ASN A 213 51.92 7.43 -24.73
CA ASN A 213 52.56 6.54 -25.71
C ASN A 213 52.93 7.22 -27.04
N SER A 214 52.20 8.27 -27.45
CA SER A 214 52.28 8.84 -28.80
C SER A 214 52.55 10.34 -28.84
N GLY A 215 52.80 10.98 -27.68
CA GLY A 215 53.10 12.42 -27.61
C GLY A 215 51.91 13.32 -27.93
N GLY A 216 50.67 12.81 -27.75
CA GLY A 216 49.44 13.56 -27.95
C GLY A 216 49.20 14.70 -26.93
N PRO A 217 48.10 15.46 -27.08
CA PRO A 217 47.75 16.61 -26.25
C PRO A 217 47.84 16.30 -24.75
N THR A 218 48.32 17.24 -23.94
CA THR A 218 48.46 17.04 -22.50
C THR A 218 47.09 16.82 -21.86
N PRO A 219 46.84 15.68 -21.19
CA PRO A 219 45.54 15.38 -20.62
C PRO A 219 45.26 16.28 -19.40
N ARG A 220 43.99 16.39 -19.03
CA ARG A 220 43.58 17.04 -17.76
C ARG A 220 44.27 16.34 -16.58
N GLY A 221 44.66 17.12 -15.57
CA GLY A 221 45.47 16.61 -14.45
C GLY A 221 44.80 15.48 -13.65
N LEU A 222 45.60 14.69 -12.92
CA LEU A 222 45.20 13.48 -12.19
C LEU A 222 43.94 13.65 -11.31
N GLY A 223 43.81 14.82 -10.66
CA GLY A 223 42.65 15.15 -9.83
C GLY A 223 41.30 15.18 -10.57
N TYR A 224 41.31 15.41 -11.89
CA TYR A 224 40.10 15.33 -12.73
C TYR A 224 39.60 13.89 -12.83
N GLY A 225 40.49 12.93 -13.12
CA GLY A 225 40.16 11.51 -13.18
C GLY A 225 39.69 10.96 -11.82
N PHE A 226 40.38 11.33 -10.73
CA PHE A 226 39.95 10.95 -9.38
C PHE A 226 38.58 11.55 -9.01
N GLY A 227 38.34 12.83 -9.34
CA GLY A 227 37.05 13.49 -9.12
C GLY A 227 35.90 12.84 -9.90
N LEU A 228 36.12 12.45 -11.16
CA LEU A 228 35.15 11.68 -11.94
C LEU A 228 34.87 10.29 -11.33
N GLY A 229 35.90 9.61 -10.82
CA GLY A 229 35.75 8.31 -10.14
C GLY A 229 34.92 8.41 -8.85
N VAL A 230 35.18 9.41 -8.01
CA VAL A 230 34.38 9.68 -6.80
C VAL A 230 32.95 10.08 -7.17
N ALA A 231 32.76 10.90 -8.20
CA ALA A 231 31.43 11.26 -8.68
C ALA A 231 30.64 10.05 -9.18
N LEU A 232 31.28 9.12 -9.92
CA LEU A 232 30.65 7.86 -10.34
C LEU A 232 30.23 7.00 -9.16
N PHE A 233 31.09 6.86 -8.15
CA PHE A 233 30.75 6.12 -6.93
C PHE A 233 29.49 6.69 -6.25
N VAL A 234 29.45 8.01 -6.06
CA VAL A 234 28.30 8.71 -5.44
C VAL A 234 27.03 8.68 -6.31
N MET A 235 27.14 8.58 -7.64
CA MET A 235 25.99 8.44 -8.55
C MET A 235 25.45 7.01 -8.67
N GLN A 236 26.31 6.01 -8.44
CA GLN A 236 25.94 4.59 -8.49
C GLN A 236 25.37 4.09 -7.16
N ASP A 237 25.81 4.67 -6.04
CA ASP A 237 25.29 4.36 -4.70
C ASP A 237 23.89 4.98 -4.52
N ASP A 238 22.84 4.19 -4.81
CA ASP A 238 21.44 4.61 -4.72
C ASP A 238 20.75 4.26 -3.40
N GLU A 239 21.45 3.61 -2.46
CA GLU A 239 20.95 3.30 -1.12
C GLU A 239 20.69 4.55 -0.24
N PRO A 240 21.58 5.58 -0.19
CA PRO A 240 21.41 6.75 0.68
C PRO A 240 20.12 7.54 0.48
N PHE A 241 19.53 7.47 -0.71
CA PHE A 241 18.31 8.22 -1.07
C PHE A 241 17.02 7.41 -0.87
N HIS A 242 17.13 6.11 -0.57
CA HIS A 242 16.02 5.18 -0.68
C HIS A 242 15.17 5.06 0.60
N ASP A 243 15.80 5.19 1.77
CA ASP A 243 15.22 4.70 3.04
C ASP A 243 15.04 5.79 4.13
N ASP A 244 15.45 7.04 3.89
CA ASP A 244 15.43 8.15 4.87
C ASP A 244 14.04 8.79 5.09
N ILE A 245 12.97 8.22 4.50
CA ILE A 245 11.57 8.66 4.71
C ILE A 245 10.74 7.53 5.31
N PRO A 246 10.05 7.76 6.45
CA PRO A 246 9.13 6.78 7.04
C PRO A 246 8.01 6.40 6.06
N TYR A 247 8.13 5.20 5.50
CA TYR A 247 7.10 4.58 4.69
C TYR A 247 6.01 3.97 5.61
N PRO A 248 4.75 4.40 5.50
CA PRO A 248 3.67 3.99 6.40
C PRO A 248 3.11 2.59 6.11
N PHE A 249 3.66 1.89 5.12
CA PHE A 249 3.19 0.60 4.64
C PHE A 249 4.38 -0.35 4.45
N ASN A 250 4.88 -0.91 5.55
CA ASN A 250 5.49 -2.23 5.55
C ASN A 250 4.39 -3.24 5.87
N SER A 251 4.11 -4.16 4.94
CA SER A 251 3.16 -5.25 5.19
C SER A 251 3.86 -6.37 5.96
N ASP A 252 3.43 -6.67 7.19
CA ASP A 252 3.86 -7.82 8.01
C ASP A 252 3.38 -9.20 7.46
N ASP A 253 3.14 -9.30 6.15
CA ASP A 253 3.16 -10.56 5.43
C ASP A 253 4.59 -11.12 5.50
N GLY A 254 4.89 -11.91 6.55
CA GLY A 254 6.22 -12.44 6.92
C GLY A 254 6.87 -13.41 5.92
N LYS A 255 6.89 -13.05 4.63
CA LYS A 255 7.51 -13.78 3.52
C LYS A 255 8.38 -12.88 2.62
N ARG A 256 8.14 -11.56 2.52
CA ARG A 256 9.05 -10.56 1.90
C ARG A 256 8.75 -9.15 2.41
N PRO A 257 9.75 -8.30 2.73
CA PRO A 257 9.53 -6.87 2.92
C PRO A 257 9.07 -6.25 1.59
N LYS A 258 7.82 -5.82 1.50
CA LYS A 258 7.28 -5.14 0.32
C LYS A 258 7.41 -3.63 0.50
N ARG A 259 8.57 -3.08 0.09
CA ARG A 259 8.74 -1.63 -0.10
C ARG A 259 7.56 -1.08 -0.92
N PRO A 260 7.00 0.11 -0.61
CA PRO A 260 5.90 0.66 -1.39
C PRO A 260 6.40 1.21 -2.74
N TYR A 261 6.57 0.33 -3.72
CA TYR A 261 6.88 0.66 -5.13
C TYR A 261 5.82 1.55 -5.83
N GLY A 262 4.85 2.09 -5.09
CA GLY A 262 3.80 2.95 -5.62
C GLY A 262 4.31 4.25 -6.23
N SER A 263 5.46 4.80 -5.80
CA SER A 263 6.10 5.96 -6.45
C SER A 263 6.72 5.61 -7.81
N VAL A 264 7.25 4.39 -7.94
CA VAL A 264 7.91 3.90 -9.16
C VAL A 264 6.96 3.87 -10.37
N ILE A 265 5.63 3.83 -10.15
CA ILE A 265 4.62 3.93 -11.22
C ILE A 265 4.77 5.18 -12.10
N TRP A 266 5.22 6.29 -11.51
CA TRP A 266 5.36 7.58 -12.20
C TRP A 266 6.84 7.92 -12.46
N ILE A 267 7.77 7.38 -11.68
CA ILE A 267 9.22 7.54 -11.90
C ILE A 267 9.67 6.71 -13.11
N SER A 268 9.25 5.45 -13.24
CA SER A 268 9.70 4.58 -14.35
C SER A 268 9.43 5.14 -15.75
N PRO A 269 8.25 5.73 -16.08
CA PRO A 269 8.05 6.39 -17.36
C PRO A 269 9.01 7.56 -17.60
N ILE A 270 9.26 8.39 -16.58
CA ILE A 270 10.20 9.52 -16.68
C ILE A 270 11.63 9.02 -16.92
N GLN A 271 12.05 8.00 -16.17
CA GLN A 271 13.37 7.39 -16.31
C GLN A 271 13.58 6.76 -17.70
N ILE A 272 12.57 6.10 -18.26
CA ILE A 272 12.61 5.57 -19.63
C ILE A 272 12.75 6.70 -20.65
N ILE A 273 12.01 7.81 -20.50
CA ILE A 273 12.11 8.98 -21.40
C ILE A 273 13.51 9.60 -21.33
N ILE A 274 14.06 9.83 -20.14
CA ILE A 274 15.41 10.39 -19.95
C ILE A 274 16.47 9.44 -20.52
N GLY A 275 16.38 8.14 -20.23
CA GLY A 275 17.32 7.14 -20.74
C GLY A 275 17.32 7.05 -22.27
N ILE A 276 16.15 7.08 -22.91
CA ILE A 276 16.03 7.10 -24.38
C ILE A 276 16.60 8.41 -24.95
N ALA A 277 16.32 9.55 -24.34
CA ALA A 277 16.83 10.84 -24.80
C ALA A 277 18.37 10.91 -24.75
N LEU A 278 18.98 10.46 -23.64
CA LEU A 278 20.43 10.38 -23.50
C LEU A 278 21.07 9.32 -24.42
N LEU A 279 20.36 8.24 -24.75
CA LEU A 279 20.82 7.25 -25.72
C LEU A 279 20.81 7.82 -27.16
N ILE A 280 19.77 8.61 -27.51
CA ILE A 280 19.68 9.31 -28.80
C ILE A 280 20.77 10.38 -28.92
N ASP A 281 21.07 11.12 -27.85
CA ASP A 281 22.19 12.08 -27.83
C ASP A 281 23.56 11.37 -28.07
N ASN A 282 23.73 10.16 -27.55
CA ASN A 282 25.00 9.43 -27.61
C ASN A 282 25.22 8.64 -28.91
N LEU A 283 24.16 8.06 -29.52
CA LEU A 283 24.22 7.23 -30.73
C LEU A 283 23.52 7.84 -31.96
N GLY A 284 22.92 9.03 -31.82
CA GLY A 284 22.10 9.63 -32.87
C GLY A 284 20.91 8.75 -33.27
N TYR A 285 20.62 8.72 -34.56
CA TYR A 285 19.52 7.93 -35.12
C TYR A 285 19.69 6.41 -34.95
N SER A 286 20.91 5.91 -34.69
CA SER A 286 21.14 4.49 -34.42
C SER A 286 20.42 4.00 -33.15
N ALA A 287 20.09 4.90 -32.22
CA ALA A 287 19.28 4.58 -31.05
C ALA A 287 17.80 4.25 -31.38
N LEU A 288 17.27 4.72 -32.53
CA LEU A 288 15.87 4.51 -32.91
C LEU A 288 15.54 3.02 -33.14
N VAL A 289 16.53 2.17 -33.41
CA VAL A 289 16.37 0.72 -33.56
C VAL A 289 15.76 0.09 -32.30
N LEU A 290 16.09 0.60 -31.10
CA LEU A 290 15.50 0.14 -29.85
C LEU A 290 13.98 0.39 -29.77
N LEU A 291 13.48 1.46 -30.40
CA LEU A 291 12.05 1.79 -30.36
C LEU A 291 11.18 0.70 -31.01
N LEU A 292 11.73 -0.06 -31.95
CA LEU A 292 11.05 -1.17 -32.64
C LEU A 292 10.75 -2.35 -31.68
N GLY A 293 11.50 -2.49 -30.58
CA GLY A 293 11.25 -3.51 -29.54
C GLY A 293 10.05 -3.22 -28.63
N PHE A 294 9.72 -1.94 -28.41
CA PHE A 294 8.64 -1.54 -27.49
C PHE A 294 7.23 -2.08 -27.82
N PRO A 295 6.73 -2.06 -29.07
CA PRO A 295 5.39 -2.58 -29.36
C PRO A 295 5.26 -4.08 -29.03
N PHE A 296 6.29 -4.88 -29.33
CA PHE A 296 6.31 -6.30 -29.00
C PHE A 296 6.28 -6.54 -27.49
N GLN A 297 7.08 -5.78 -26.74
CA GLN A 297 7.10 -5.85 -25.27
C GLN A 297 5.75 -5.43 -24.66
N PHE A 298 5.10 -4.38 -25.18
CA PHE A 298 3.80 -3.92 -24.69
C PHE A 298 2.69 -4.97 -24.89
N ILE A 299 2.71 -5.70 -26.01
CA ILE A 299 1.77 -6.81 -26.28
C ILE A 299 1.96 -7.93 -25.26
N LEU A 300 3.20 -8.33 -24.96
CA LEU A 300 3.48 -9.38 -23.97
C LEU A 300 3.04 -8.97 -22.56
N VAL A 301 3.25 -7.71 -22.17
CA VAL A 301 2.74 -7.17 -20.91
C VAL A 301 1.21 -7.28 -20.85
N ARG A 302 0.48 -6.88 -21.90
CA ARG A 302 -0.99 -7.02 -21.98
C ARG A 302 -1.45 -8.47 -21.81
N VAL A 303 -0.74 -9.44 -22.40
CA VAL A 303 -1.03 -10.88 -22.25
C VAL A 303 -0.80 -11.35 -20.81
N MET A 304 0.31 -10.95 -20.19
CA MET A 304 0.61 -11.29 -18.79
C MET A 304 -0.45 -10.75 -17.83
N PHE A 305 -0.93 -9.51 -18.04
CA PHE A 305 -2.02 -8.93 -17.25
C PHE A 305 -3.32 -9.73 -17.36
N LYS A 306 -3.74 -10.10 -18.58
CA LYS A 306 -4.94 -10.92 -18.78
C LYS A 306 -4.83 -12.29 -18.10
N ALA A 307 -3.69 -12.97 -18.26
CA ALA A 307 -3.44 -14.25 -17.59
C ALA A 307 -3.51 -14.15 -16.06
N ARG A 308 -2.98 -13.06 -15.48
CA ARG A 308 -2.99 -12.81 -14.04
C ARG A 308 -4.40 -12.66 -13.46
N LEU A 309 -5.27 -11.87 -14.11
CA LEU A 309 -6.64 -11.65 -13.60
C LEU A 309 -7.47 -12.94 -13.54
N SER A 310 -7.36 -13.81 -14.55
CA SER A 310 -8.12 -15.07 -14.60
C SER A 310 -7.71 -16.06 -13.52
N GLY A 311 -6.45 -16.05 -13.07
CA GLY A 311 -5.95 -17.00 -12.08
C GLY A 311 -6.50 -16.79 -10.66
N VAL A 312 -6.68 -15.53 -10.24
CA VAL A 312 -7.05 -15.18 -8.85
C VAL A 312 -8.40 -15.80 -8.44
N GLN A 313 -9.39 -15.81 -9.35
CA GLN A 313 -10.74 -16.31 -9.07
C GLN A 313 -10.78 -17.81 -8.70
N ILE A 314 -9.86 -18.61 -9.24
CA ILE A 314 -9.79 -20.06 -8.98
C ILE A 314 -9.19 -20.31 -7.59
N THR A 315 -8.12 -19.60 -7.24
CA THR A 315 -7.49 -19.66 -5.92
C THR A 315 -8.47 -19.24 -4.82
N ASP A 316 -9.22 -18.15 -5.00
CA ASP A 316 -10.24 -17.70 -4.04
C ASP A 316 -11.29 -18.80 -3.77
N ARG A 317 -11.79 -19.44 -4.83
CA ARG A 317 -12.78 -20.53 -4.72
C ARG A 317 -12.22 -21.76 -4.00
N ARG A 318 -10.96 -22.13 -4.24
CA ARG A 318 -10.30 -23.23 -3.52
C ARG A 318 -10.12 -22.90 -2.04
N VAL A 319 -9.55 -21.73 -1.73
CA VAL A 319 -9.34 -21.29 -0.33
C VAL A 319 -10.66 -21.31 0.44
N ARG A 320 -11.71 -20.72 -0.13
CA ARG A 320 -13.04 -20.70 0.48
C ARG A 320 -13.57 -22.11 0.80
N LEU A 321 -13.56 -23.02 -0.17
CA LEU A 321 -14.06 -24.39 0.05
C LEU A 321 -13.19 -25.17 1.04
N THR A 322 -11.86 -24.95 1.04
CA THR A 322 -10.97 -25.51 2.07
C THR A 322 -11.29 -24.96 3.46
N THR A 323 -11.59 -23.65 3.61
CA THR A 323 -12.00 -23.09 4.90
C THR A 323 -13.36 -23.59 5.38
N GLU A 324 -14.34 -23.73 4.47
CA GLU A 324 -15.66 -24.30 4.78
C GLU A 324 -15.53 -25.77 5.26
N VAL A 325 -14.68 -26.57 4.60
CA VAL A 325 -14.38 -27.96 5.00
C VAL A 325 -13.66 -28.05 6.35
N LEU A 326 -12.68 -27.18 6.62
CA LEU A 326 -11.96 -27.18 7.88
C LEU A 326 -12.84 -26.74 9.06
N GLN A 327 -13.71 -25.76 8.86
CA GLN A 327 -14.71 -25.34 9.86
C GLN A 327 -15.74 -26.45 10.11
N GLY A 328 -16.20 -27.13 9.05
CA GLY A 328 -17.17 -28.24 9.12
C GLY A 328 -16.58 -29.62 9.46
N ILE A 329 -15.29 -29.73 9.82
CA ILE A 329 -14.55 -31.01 9.77
C ILE A 329 -15.19 -32.13 10.61
N ARG A 330 -15.79 -31.83 11.76
CA ARG A 330 -16.45 -32.82 12.62
C ARG A 330 -17.64 -33.50 11.93
N LEU A 331 -18.44 -32.74 11.19
CA LEU A 331 -19.61 -33.24 10.45
C LEU A 331 -19.16 -34.10 9.26
N ILE A 332 -18.10 -33.66 8.57
CA ILE A 332 -17.52 -34.37 7.42
C ILE A 332 -16.91 -35.72 7.85
N LYS A 333 -16.24 -35.76 9.02
CA LYS A 333 -15.76 -36.99 9.66
C LYS A 333 -16.92 -37.94 10.00
N PHE A 334 -17.98 -37.42 10.64
CA PHE A 334 -19.14 -38.20 11.08
C PHE A 334 -19.85 -38.92 9.91
N TYR A 335 -20.01 -38.25 8.77
CA TYR A 335 -20.59 -38.84 7.56
C TYR A 335 -19.58 -39.51 6.60
N ALA A 336 -18.31 -39.63 7.00
CA ALA A 336 -17.22 -40.15 6.16
C ALA A 336 -17.08 -39.45 4.77
N TRP A 337 -17.47 -38.17 4.67
CA TRP A 337 -17.43 -37.39 3.42
C TRP A 337 -16.03 -36.87 3.05
N GLU A 338 -14.99 -37.29 3.77
CA GLU A 338 -13.60 -36.85 3.56
C GLU A 338 -13.13 -37.06 2.12
N ALA A 339 -13.39 -38.24 1.54
CA ALA A 339 -13.00 -38.58 0.17
C ALA A 339 -13.73 -37.71 -0.88
N PHE A 340 -15.01 -37.41 -0.66
CA PHE A 340 -15.80 -36.55 -1.56
C PHE A 340 -15.25 -35.12 -1.59
N TYR A 341 -15.00 -34.52 -0.42
CA TYR A 341 -14.43 -33.17 -0.35
C TYR A 341 -12.97 -33.12 -0.81
N ALA A 342 -12.17 -34.16 -0.55
CA ALA A 342 -10.82 -34.28 -1.09
C ALA A 342 -10.82 -34.28 -2.63
N HIS A 343 -11.74 -35.01 -3.26
CA HIS A 343 -11.91 -35.01 -4.72
C HIS A 343 -12.34 -33.63 -5.25
N GLN A 344 -13.32 -32.97 -4.62
CA GLN A 344 -13.75 -31.61 -5.01
C GLN A 344 -12.61 -30.58 -4.92
N ILE A 345 -11.80 -30.64 -3.85
CA ILE A 345 -10.60 -29.80 -3.72
C ILE A 345 -9.56 -30.17 -4.79
N GLY A 346 -9.39 -31.45 -5.11
CA GLY A 346 -8.54 -31.96 -6.19
C GLY A 346 -8.88 -31.36 -7.55
N CYS A 347 -10.14 -31.45 -7.99
CA CYS A 347 -10.59 -30.88 -9.26
C CYS A 347 -10.44 -29.34 -9.34
N LEU A 348 -10.53 -28.64 -8.21
CA LEU A 348 -10.21 -27.20 -8.14
C LEU A 348 -8.71 -26.95 -8.26
N ARG A 349 -7.88 -27.76 -7.58
CA ARG A 349 -6.42 -27.67 -7.58
C ARG A 349 -5.82 -27.96 -8.95
N GLU A 350 -6.35 -28.91 -9.72
CA GLU A 350 -5.92 -29.17 -11.10
C GLU A 350 -6.09 -27.94 -12.00
N LYS A 351 -7.28 -27.31 -11.94
CA LYS A 351 -7.60 -26.09 -12.69
C LYS A 351 -6.73 -24.91 -12.25
N GLU A 352 -6.45 -24.81 -10.95
CA GLU A 352 -5.55 -23.82 -10.38
C GLU A 352 -4.12 -24.03 -10.89
N VAL A 353 -3.56 -25.24 -10.79
CA VAL A 353 -2.20 -25.59 -11.23
C VAL A 353 -2.03 -25.35 -12.73
N ALA A 354 -3.00 -25.75 -13.56
CA ALA A 354 -2.97 -25.46 -15.00
C ALA A 354 -2.94 -23.95 -15.29
N THR A 355 -3.65 -23.14 -14.50
CA THR A 355 -3.70 -21.68 -14.67
C THR A 355 -2.44 -21.00 -14.12
N ILE A 356 -1.89 -21.47 -12.99
CA ILE A 356 -0.58 -21.08 -12.47
C ILE A 356 0.50 -21.39 -13.49
N GLY A 357 0.51 -22.58 -14.09
CA GLY A 357 1.45 -23.00 -15.13
C GLY A 357 1.42 -22.07 -16.35
N ARG A 358 0.23 -21.77 -16.89
CA ARG A 358 0.06 -20.79 -17.98
C ARG A 358 0.57 -19.39 -17.60
N THR A 359 0.30 -18.95 -16.37
CA THR A 359 0.77 -17.65 -15.87
C THR A 359 2.29 -17.63 -15.67
N ALA A 360 2.89 -18.74 -15.25
CA ALA A 360 4.33 -18.89 -15.09
C ALA A 360 5.04 -18.89 -16.45
N VAL A 361 4.51 -19.59 -17.47
CA VAL A 361 5.03 -19.56 -18.85
C VAL A 361 4.94 -18.15 -19.44
N ALA A 362 3.80 -17.46 -19.29
CA ALA A 362 3.66 -16.07 -19.73
C ALA A 362 4.65 -15.12 -19.04
N ARG A 363 4.90 -15.32 -17.74
CA ARG A 363 5.90 -14.56 -16.98
C ARG A 363 7.33 -14.87 -17.42
N ALA A 364 7.66 -16.13 -17.68
CA ALA A 364 8.95 -16.55 -18.20
C ALA A 364 9.21 -15.89 -19.56
N GLY A 365 8.25 -15.97 -20.49
CA GLY A 365 8.33 -15.30 -21.78
C GLY A 365 8.56 -13.78 -21.68
N LEU A 366 7.86 -13.10 -20.76
CA LEU A 366 8.09 -11.68 -20.50
C LEU A 366 9.52 -11.40 -20.00
N ILE A 367 10.02 -12.17 -19.03
CA ILE A 367 11.38 -12.00 -18.48
C ILE A 367 12.45 -12.28 -19.55
N SER A 368 12.27 -13.34 -20.35
CA SER A 368 13.17 -13.68 -21.46
C SER A 368 13.21 -12.55 -22.49
N VAL A 369 12.06 -12.03 -22.92
CA VAL A 369 11.99 -10.96 -23.94
C VAL A 369 12.58 -9.65 -23.42
N VAL A 370 12.27 -9.23 -22.19
CA VAL A 370 12.88 -8.05 -21.56
C VAL A 370 14.39 -8.20 -21.35
N THR A 371 14.90 -9.43 -21.32
CA THR A 371 16.35 -9.72 -21.25
C THR A 371 17.02 -9.70 -22.63
N VAL A 372 16.36 -10.22 -23.67
CA VAL A 372 16.93 -10.35 -25.02
C VAL A 372 16.81 -9.06 -25.84
N ILE A 373 15.71 -8.31 -25.74
CA ILE A 373 15.51 -7.07 -26.52
C ILE A 373 16.68 -6.09 -26.38
N PRO A 374 17.16 -5.73 -25.17
CA PRO A 374 18.24 -4.73 -25.04
C PRO A 374 19.57 -5.20 -25.64
N ILE A 375 19.84 -6.51 -25.62
CA ILE A 375 21.06 -7.10 -26.20
C ILE A 375 20.98 -7.05 -27.73
N VAL A 376 19.85 -7.46 -28.31
CA VAL A 376 19.64 -7.39 -29.77
C VAL A 376 19.62 -5.95 -30.25
N ALA A 377 18.97 -5.05 -29.50
CA ALA A 377 18.94 -3.63 -29.80
C ALA A 377 20.34 -3.00 -29.76
N SER A 378 21.18 -3.31 -28.75
CA SER A 378 22.53 -2.76 -28.68
C SER A 378 23.41 -3.24 -29.84
N VAL A 379 23.37 -4.53 -30.17
CA VAL A 379 24.11 -5.09 -31.32
C VAL A 379 23.67 -4.44 -32.63
N LEU A 380 22.35 -4.34 -32.89
CA LEU A 380 21.84 -3.71 -34.10
C LEU A 380 22.18 -2.21 -34.15
N SER A 381 22.05 -1.48 -33.03
CA SER A 381 22.43 -0.06 -32.94
C SER A 381 23.92 0.17 -33.19
N PHE A 382 24.82 -0.73 -32.73
CA PHE A 382 26.25 -0.61 -33.04
C PHE A 382 26.57 -0.96 -34.49
N ILE A 383 25.89 -1.95 -35.07
CA ILE A 383 26.00 -2.26 -36.50
C ILE A 383 25.54 -1.06 -37.35
N THR A 384 24.39 -0.45 -37.02
CA THR A 384 23.95 0.75 -37.75
C THR A 384 24.90 1.92 -37.55
N TYR A 385 25.46 2.12 -36.35
CA TYR A 385 26.40 3.21 -36.07
C TYR A 385 27.70 3.06 -36.87
N ALA A 386 28.26 1.85 -36.95
CA ALA A 386 29.43 1.55 -37.77
C ALA A 386 29.16 1.73 -39.28
N LEU A 387 28.03 1.21 -39.79
CA LEU A 387 27.62 1.38 -41.19
C LEU A 387 27.30 2.85 -41.55
N SER A 388 27.00 3.68 -40.55
CA SER A 388 26.75 5.11 -40.68
C SER A 388 28.03 5.95 -40.78
N GLY A 389 29.21 5.34 -40.84
CA GLY A 389 30.49 6.04 -41.00
C GLY A 389 30.90 6.89 -39.79
N HIS A 390 30.37 6.61 -38.60
CA HIS A 390 30.79 7.29 -37.36
C HIS A 390 31.99 6.55 -36.72
N ASP A 391 32.90 7.31 -36.09
CA ASP A 391 34.05 6.75 -35.40
C ASP A 391 33.64 5.90 -34.18
N LEU A 392 34.12 4.66 -34.15
CA LEU A 392 33.85 3.69 -33.09
C LEU A 392 34.68 3.98 -31.81
N ASN A 393 34.44 5.13 -31.20
CA ASN A 393 35.09 5.53 -29.96
C ASN A 393 34.63 4.65 -28.78
N PRO A 394 35.55 3.98 -28.03
CA PRO A 394 35.21 3.16 -26.87
C PRO A 394 34.31 3.88 -25.85
N ALA A 395 34.52 5.18 -25.61
CA ALA A 395 33.73 5.96 -24.66
C ALA A 395 32.25 6.04 -25.05
N ILE A 396 31.92 6.07 -26.34
CA ILE A 396 30.54 6.08 -26.85
C ILE A 396 29.91 4.68 -26.72
N ILE A 397 30.66 3.64 -27.08
CA ILE A 397 30.20 2.24 -27.07
C ILE A 397 29.91 1.77 -25.63
N PHE A 398 30.83 1.98 -24.68
CA PHE A 398 30.64 1.53 -23.30
C PHE A 398 29.56 2.34 -22.56
N SER A 399 29.45 3.65 -22.79
CA SER A 399 28.39 4.46 -22.16
C SER A 399 26.99 4.14 -22.71
N SER A 400 26.86 3.89 -24.01
CA SER A 400 25.59 3.43 -24.59
C SER A 400 25.20 2.03 -24.13
N LEU A 401 26.15 1.09 -23.98
CA LEU A 401 25.90 -0.22 -23.35
C LEU A 401 25.30 -0.08 -21.94
N GLN A 402 25.78 0.88 -21.14
CA GLN A 402 25.22 1.17 -19.82
C GLN A 402 23.79 1.74 -19.91
N TYR A 403 23.50 2.67 -20.83
CA TYR A 403 22.13 3.16 -21.05
C TYR A 403 21.15 2.02 -21.40
N PHE A 404 21.53 1.08 -22.29
CA PHE A 404 20.71 -0.10 -22.60
C PHE A 404 20.38 -0.95 -21.35
N ASN A 405 21.33 -1.09 -20.42
CA ASN A 405 21.12 -1.81 -19.16
C ASN A 405 20.24 -1.05 -18.17
N ILE A 406 20.39 0.27 -18.05
CA ILE A 406 19.58 1.11 -17.14
C ILE A 406 18.11 1.10 -17.59
N ILE A 407 17.84 1.26 -18.89
CA ILE A 407 16.47 1.25 -19.46
C ILE A 407 15.74 -0.09 -19.19
N ARG A 408 16.47 -1.21 -19.06
CA ARG A 408 15.91 -2.55 -18.81
C ARG A 408 15.22 -2.69 -17.46
N ALA A 409 15.73 -2.07 -16.40
CA ALA A 409 15.20 -2.28 -15.04
C ALA A 409 13.77 -1.71 -14.86
N PRO A 410 13.46 -0.45 -15.22
CA PRO A 410 12.09 0.08 -15.18
C PRO A 410 11.12 -0.75 -16.02
N LEU A 411 11.57 -1.19 -17.19
CA LEU A 411 10.79 -2.03 -18.12
C LEU A 411 10.43 -3.41 -17.54
N MET A 412 11.25 -3.97 -16.66
CA MET A 412 10.99 -5.22 -15.96
C MET A 412 10.04 -5.04 -14.76
N PHE A 413 10.21 -3.96 -13.98
CA PHE A 413 9.45 -3.75 -12.75
C PHE A 413 8.08 -3.10 -12.99
N PHE A 414 7.93 -2.22 -13.99
CA PHE A 414 6.69 -1.49 -14.26
C PHE A 414 5.44 -2.39 -14.39
N PRO A 415 5.45 -3.53 -15.11
CA PRO A 415 4.30 -4.44 -15.17
C PRO A 415 3.93 -5.05 -13.81
N LEU A 416 4.92 -5.38 -12.98
CA LEU A 416 4.69 -5.98 -11.65
C LEU A 416 4.04 -4.96 -10.70
N ILE A 417 4.50 -3.72 -10.76
CA ILE A 417 4.04 -2.61 -9.93
C ILE A 417 2.63 -2.17 -10.33
N MET A 418 2.37 -2.05 -11.64
CA MET A 418 1.03 -1.76 -12.17
C MET A 418 0.00 -2.82 -11.75
N SER A 419 0.38 -4.11 -11.67
CA SER A 419 -0.49 -5.15 -11.10
C SER A 419 -0.76 -4.92 -9.61
N ALA A 420 0.28 -4.69 -8.81
CA ALA A 420 0.14 -4.48 -7.37
C ALA A 420 -0.71 -3.25 -7.03
N VAL A 421 -0.56 -2.15 -7.78
CA VAL A 421 -1.38 -0.94 -7.62
C VAL A 421 -2.83 -1.20 -8.02
N SER A 422 -3.08 -1.97 -9.09
CA SER A 422 -4.45 -2.35 -9.45
C SER A 422 -5.12 -3.20 -8.38
N ASP A 423 -4.40 -4.20 -7.83
CA ASP A 423 -4.89 -5.06 -6.74
C ASP A 423 -5.19 -4.23 -5.48
N ALA A 424 -4.29 -3.31 -5.11
CA ALA A 424 -4.46 -2.41 -3.96
C ALA A 424 -5.67 -1.48 -4.10
N ILE A 425 -5.91 -0.91 -5.29
CA ILE A 425 -7.08 -0.06 -5.56
C ILE A 425 -8.39 -0.85 -5.42
N VAL A 426 -8.43 -2.10 -5.87
CA VAL A 426 -9.60 -2.98 -5.71
C VAL A 426 -9.80 -3.37 -4.25
N ALA A 427 -8.72 -3.71 -3.52
CA ALA A 427 -8.78 -4.03 -2.10
C ALA A 427 -9.29 -2.85 -1.25
N LEU A 428 -8.74 -1.65 -1.44
CA LEU A 428 -9.22 -0.42 -0.79
C LEU A 428 -10.67 -0.09 -1.17
N GLY A 429 -11.10 -0.44 -2.39
CA GLY A 429 -12.52 -0.37 -2.78
C GLY A 429 -13.42 -1.28 -1.94
N ARG A 430 -13.03 -2.56 -1.77
CA ARG A 430 -13.77 -3.53 -0.96
C ARG A 430 -13.81 -3.13 0.52
N ILE A 431 -12.67 -2.72 1.08
CA ILE A 431 -12.58 -2.26 2.48
C ILE A 431 -13.42 -1.00 2.68
N GLY A 432 -13.39 -0.05 1.73
CA GLY A 432 -14.19 1.18 1.81
C GLY A 432 -15.71 0.93 1.79
N VAL A 433 -16.18 -0.12 1.12
CA VAL A 433 -17.59 -0.54 1.19
C VAL A 433 -17.91 -1.16 2.55
N PHE A 434 -17.03 -2.02 3.08
CA PHE A 434 -17.20 -2.66 4.39
C PHE A 434 -17.22 -1.63 5.54
N LEU A 435 -16.31 -0.64 5.53
CA LEU A 435 -16.25 0.43 6.54
C LEU A 435 -17.38 1.48 6.43
N SER A 436 -18.28 1.33 5.46
CA SER A 436 -19.49 2.16 5.28
C SER A 436 -20.75 1.31 5.20
N ALA A 437 -20.67 0.06 5.65
CA ALA A 437 -21.83 -0.78 5.90
C ALA A 437 -22.63 -0.24 7.11
N GLU A 438 -23.89 -0.65 7.20
CA GLU A 438 -24.77 -0.28 8.30
C GLU A 438 -24.29 -0.92 9.61
N GLU A 439 -24.03 -0.08 10.61
CA GLU A 439 -23.75 -0.52 11.98
C GLU A 439 -25.06 -0.66 12.74
N LEU A 440 -25.15 -1.71 13.57
CA LEU A 440 -26.24 -1.86 14.54
C LEU A 440 -26.30 -0.61 15.42
N GLU A 441 -27.50 -0.07 15.61
CA GLU A 441 -27.71 1.08 16.50
C GLU A 441 -27.25 0.72 17.93
N GLU A 442 -26.70 1.71 18.64
CA GLU A 442 -26.26 1.54 20.03
C GLU A 442 -27.44 1.06 20.89
N PRO A 443 -27.21 0.19 21.90
CA PRO A 443 -28.29 -0.43 22.67
C PRO A 443 -29.23 0.63 23.25
N TYR A 444 -30.53 0.47 22.97
CA TYR A 444 -31.57 1.39 23.42
C TYR A 444 -31.42 1.70 24.92
N VAL A 445 -31.46 2.98 25.26
CA VAL A 445 -31.35 3.43 26.65
C VAL A 445 -32.49 2.82 27.45
N ILE A 446 -32.16 1.91 28.38
CA ILE A 446 -33.14 1.23 29.22
C ILE A 446 -33.65 2.24 30.25
N ASP A 447 -34.81 2.82 29.99
CA ASP A 447 -35.49 3.72 30.92
C ASP A 447 -35.93 2.96 32.18
N SER A 448 -35.06 3.02 33.17
CA SER A 448 -35.20 2.35 34.47
C SER A 448 -36.09 3.13 35.44
N SER A 449 -36.85 4.12 34.96
CA SER A 449 -37.78 4.90 35.78
C SER A 449 -38.82 3.99 36.45
N PRO A 450 -39.05 4.10 37.78
CA PRO A 450 -39.99 3.25 38.53
C PRO A 450 -41.46 3.44 38.12
N GLU A 451 -41.74 4.38 37.22
CA GLU A 451 -43.08 4.64 36.64
C GLU A 451 -43.41 3.70 35.46
N ASN A 452 -42.43 2.98 34.91
CA ASN A 452 -42.64 2.06 33.78
C ASN A 452 -43.39 0.79 34.20
N LYS A 453 -44.66 0.68 33.80
CA LYS A 453 -45.55 -0.46 34.10
C LYS A 453 -45.11 -1.80 33.49
N TRP A 454 -44.18 -1.81 32.54
CA TRP A 454 -43.80 -3.00 31.77
C TRP A 454 -42.28 -3.19 31.78
N ALA A 455 -41.81 -4.40 32.10
CA ALA A 455 -40.38 -4.73 32.08
C ALA A 455 -39.83 -4.85 30.64
N VAL A 456 -40.64 -5.39 29.72
CA VAL A 456 -40.39 -5.40 28.27
C VAL A 456 -41.74 -5.29 27.56
N ARG A 457 -41.87 -4.39 26.58
CA ARG A 457 -43.00 -4.33 25.65
C ARG A 457 -42.47 -4.18 24.24
N ALA A 458 -42.82 -5.11 23.36
CA ALA A 458 -42.42 -5.11 21.96
C ALA A 458 -43.67 -5.27 21.07
N GLU A 459 -43.97 -4.23 20.29
CA GLU A 459 -44.99 -4.25 19.24
C GLU A 459 -44.29 -3.95 17.92
N GLY A 460 -44.13 -4.97 17.07
CA GLY A 460 -43.37 -4.85 15.84
C GLY A 460 -43.64 -6.00 14.87
N SER A 461 -43.39 -5.74 13.59
CA SER A 461 -43.37 -6.76 12.54
C SER A 461 -41.95 -6.88 12.02
N PHE A 462 -41.41 -8.09 11.98
CA PHE A 462 -40.03 -8.36 11.58
C PHE A 462 -39.98 -9.08 10.24
N THR A 463 -39.14 -8.60 9.34
CA THR A 463 -38.88 -9.21 8.04
C THR A 463 -37.38 -9.22 7.79
N TRP A 464 -36.82 -10.39 7.50
CA TRP A 464 -35.43 -10.46 7.03
C TRP A 464 -35.31 -9.76 5.67
N GLU A 465 -34.23 -9.01 5.46
CA GLU A 465 -33.92 -8.48 4.14
C GLU A 465 -33.72 -9.65 3.16
N THR A 466 -34.51 -9.68 2.10
CA THR A 466 -34.34 -10.70 1.05
C THR A 466 -33.20 -10.27 0.15
N VAL A 467 -32.11 -11.06 0.13
CA VAL A 467 -30.92 -10.78 -0.69
C VAL A 467 -31.30 -10.50 -2.14
N GLY A 468 -31.25 -9.23 -2.52
CA GLY A 468 -31.58 -8.78 -3.87
C GLY A 468 -30.74 -9.54 -4.89
N ARG A 469 -31.40 -10.15 -5.89
CA ARG A 469 -30.71 -10.81 -7.01
C ARG A 469 -29.73 -9.81 -7.62
N LEU A 470 -28.43 -10.08 -7.48
CA LEU A 470 -27.35 -9.21 -7.98
C LEU A 470 -27.66 -8.76 -9.41
N GLU A 471 -27.91 -7.47 -9.61
CA GLU A 471 -28.06 -6.88 -10.93
C GLU A 471 -26.73 -7.01 -11.68
N GLY A 472 -26.63 -8.06 -12.50
CA GLY A 472 -25.47 -8.34 -13.33
C GLY A 472 -25.34 -7.30 -14.44
N ASN A 473 -24.73 -6.15 -14.13
CA ASN A 473 -23.98 -5.28 -15.07
C ASN A 473 -23.23 -4.09 -14.43
N LYS A 474 -23.24 -3.87 -13.10
CA LYS A 474 -22.49 -2.74 -12.48
C LYS A 474 -20.95 -2.86 -12.52
N PHE A 475 -20.42 -4.01 -12.94
CA PHE A 475 -19.00 -4.19 -13.26
C PHE A 475 -18.88 -4.81 -14.66
N GLY A 476 -18.19 -4.13 -15.57
CA GLY A 476 -18.10 -4.48 -16.98
C GLY A 476 -17.30 -5.76 -17.24
N ILE A 477 -17.96 -6.90 -17.10
CA ILE A 477 -17.49 -8.20 -17.56
C ILE A 477 -18.38 -8.58 -18.75
N GLU A 478 -17.82 -8.53 -19.95
CA GLU A 478 -18.51 -8.98 -21.16
C GLU A 478 -18.92 -10.45 -21.01
N LYS A 479 -20.17 -10.76 -21.41
CA LYS A 479 -20.62 -12.15 -21.47
C LYS A 479 -19.84 -12.90 -22.56
N PRO A 480 -19.44 -14.16 -22.34
CA PRO A 480 -18.86 -14.98 -23.41
C PRO A 480 -19.90 -15.19 -24.53
N PRO A 481 -19.46 -15.37 -25.79
CA PRO A 481 -20.37 -15.57 -26.91
C PRO A 481 -21.14 -16.89 -26.73
N HIS A 482 -22.47 -16.82 -26.85
CA HIS A 482 -23.30 -18.03 -26.88
C HIS A 482 -23.01 -18.82 -28.16
N GLY A 483 -22.74 -20.11 -27.99
CA GLY A 483 -22.52 -21.03 -29.10
C GLY A 483 -23.78 -21.23 -29.96
N ALA A 484 -23.56 -21.48 -31.25
CA ALA A 484 -24.64 -21.73 -32.20
C ALA A 484 -25.33 -23.08 -31.92
N GLY A 485 -26.67 -23.07 -31.96
CA GLY A 485 -27.54 -24.24 -31.96
C GLY A 485 -28.89 -23.84 -32.55
N GLY A 486 -29.22 -24.37 -33.73
CA GLY A 486 -30.35 -23.91 -34.52
C GLY A 486 -31.70 -24.53 -34.14
N GLY A 487 -32.78 -23.92 -34.63
CA GLY A 487 -34.15 -24.42 -34.48
C GLY A 487 -35.14 -23.36 -34.97
N GLY A 488 -35.72 -23.56 -36.16
CA GLY A 488 -36.58 -22.55 -36.81
C GLY A 488 -38.02 -22.54 -36.30
N GLY A 489 -38.69 -21.38 -36.44
CA GLY A 489 -40.11 -21.22 -36.12
C GLY A 489 -40.64 -19.82 -36.47
N LYS A 490 -40.99 -19.58 -37.74
CA LYS A 490 -41.61 -18.31 -38.18
C LYS A 490 -43.07 -18.25 -37.71
N GLY A 491 -43.36 -17.44 -36.69
CA GLY A 491 -44.71 -16.97 -36.32
C GLY A 491 -44.90 -15.50 -36.68
N ARG A 492 -46.13 -15.09 -37.03
CA ARG A 492 -46.46 -13.81 -37.69
C ARG A 492 -47.37 -12.95 -36.81
N ARG A 493 -47.47 -11.64 -37.14
CA ARG A 493 -48.38 -10.60 -36.58
C ARG A 493 -47.97 -9.99 -35.23
N SER A 494 -48.27 -8.74 -34.86
CA SER A 494 -48.47 -7.42 -35.51
C SER A 494 -49.36 -6.56 -34.59
N GLY A 495 -49.04 -5.27 -34.40
CA GLY A 495 -50.05 -4.23 -34.15
C GLY A 495 -50.09 -3.58 -32.76
N ALA A 496 -49.98 -2.24 -32.79
CA ALA A 496 -50.71 -1.23 -32.02
C ALA A 496 -50.53 -1.10 -30.47
N ASP A 497 -50.05 0.09 -30.10
CA ASP A 497 -50.64 1.07 -29.17
C ASP A 497 -51.57 0.62 -28.02
N GLY A 498 -51.28 1.11 -26.81
CA GLY A 498 -52.14 0.95 -25.63
C GLY A 498 -51.74 1.85 -24.47
N GLU A 499 -52.35 3.04 -24.41
CA GLU A 499 -52.13 4.04 -23.35
C GLU A 499 -52.82 3.67 -22.02
N LYS A 500 -52.39 4.33 -20.92
CA LYS A 500 -53.07 4.46 -19.59
C LYS A 500 -53.14 3.23 -18.68
N GLY A 501 -52.38 3.31 -17.59
CA GLY A 501 -52.45 2.38 -16.46
C GLY A 501 -53.71 2.49 -15.58
N LYS A 502 -53.72 1.73 -14.48
CA LYS A 502 -54.62 1.89 -13.34
C LYS A 502 -54.13 1.09 -12.12
N ARG A 503 -54.29 1.71 -10.95
CA ARG A 503 -54.79 1.15 -9.65
C ARG A 503 -54.14 -0.13 -9.09
N GLY A 504 -53.90 -0.10 -7.78
CA GLY A 504 -53.53 -1.28 -7.01
C GLY A 504 -54.63 -2.35 -6.96
N ALA A 505 -54.21 -3.60 -6.81
CA ALA A 505 -55.07 -4.74 -6.53
C ALA A 505 -54.71 -5.33 -5.16
N ARG A 506 -55.72 -5.44 -4.29
CA ARG A 506 -55.62 -5.96 -2.92
C ARG A 506 -55.66 -7.49 -2.95
N GLY A 507 -54.49 -8.14 -3.06
CA GLY A 507 -54.38 -9.60 -3.01
C GLY A 507 -54.23 -10.11 -1.58
N LYS A 508 -55.30 -10.64 -0.99
CA LYS A 508 -55.18 -11.55 0.17
C LYS A 508 -54.77 -12.93 -0.36
N VAL A 509 -53.64 -13.45 0.09
CA VAL A 509 -53.38 -14.89 0.10
C VAL A 509 -53.24 -15.30 1.56
N LYS A 510 -54.10 -16.22 2.00
CA LYS A 510 -53.89 -16.98 3.23
C LYS A 510 -53.11 -18.22 2.82
N ASP A 511 -51.93 -18.40 3.37
CA ASP A 511 -51.31 -19.73 3.42
C ASP A 511 -51.32 -20.20 4.87
N GLU A 512 -52.10 -21.23 5.10
CA GLU A 512 -52.34 -21.90 6.37
C GLU A 512 -51.42 -23.13 6.39
N VAL A 513 -50.41 -23.14 7.26
CA VAL A 513 -49.50 -24.28 7.43
C VAL A 513 -49.64 -24.83 8.83
N THR A 514 -50.45 -25.87 8.94
CA THR A 514 -50.43 -26.86 10.03
C THR A 514 -49.41 -27.95 9.67
N GLY A 515 -48.59 -28.36 10.65
CA GLY A 515 -47.53 -29.36 10.48
C GLY A 515 -46.33 -29.07 11.37
#